data_AF-A0A0E3QTQ3-F1
#
_entry.id   AF-A0A0E3QTQ3-F1
#
_cell.length_a   1.000
_cell.length_b   1.000
_cell.length_c   1.000
_cell.angle_alpha   90.00
_cell.angle_beta   90.00
_cell.angle_gamma   90.00
#
_symmetry.space_group_name_H-M   'P 1'
#
loop_
_entity.id
_entity.type
_entity.pdbx_description
1 polymer ?
#
loop_
_entity_poly.entity_id
_entity_poly.type
_entity_poly.pdbx_seq_one_letter_code
_entity_poly.pdbx_strand_id
1 'polypeptide(L)'
;MGIPGAREGIHPEDPTIAELLKPLGYATGQFGKNHFGDLDEYLPTNHGFDEFYGNLYHLNAEEEPEKPDYPSEKDYPNFRKNYGPRGVIHSYADGRIEDTGPLTRKRMETVDLEFLDAAIDFIKRKHAAGKPFFVWLNTPWMHSGYIFQRIKGQSGRWQSEYHDRMIEHDWQVGVILNLPDELGHCRRHYRCLQHRQWTQYEYLARCSLTPFRNEINSC
;
A
#
# COMPACT_ATOMS: atom_id res chain seq x y z
N MET A 1 -3.94 -6.38 -12.91
CA MET A 1 -4.57 -5.40 -11.98
C MET A 1 -5.23 -6.21 -10.88
N GLY A 2 -5.06 -5.83 -9.61
CA GLY A 2 -5.71 -6.53 -8.50
C GLY A 2 -7.22 -6.33 -8.53
N ILE A 3 -7.96 -7.38 -8.90
CA ILE A 3 -9.42 -7.44 -8.87
C ILE A 3 -9.78 -8.67 -8.04
N PRO A 4 -10.69 -8.57 -7.05
CA PRO A 4 -11.08 -9.71 -6.24
C PRO A 4 -11.55 -10.90 -7.09
N GLY A 5 -11.00 -12.09 -6.84
CA GLY A 5 -11.32 -13.34 -7.54
C GLY A 5 -10.80 -13.45 -8.98
N ALA A 6 -10.09 -12.45 -9.49
CA ALA A 6 -9.56 -12.47 -10.85
C ALA A 6 -8.40 -13.46 -11.01
N ARG A 7 -8.34 -14.12 -12.17
CA ARG A 7 -7.24 -15.05 -12.52
C ARG A 7 -6.08 -14.33 -13.18
N GLU A 8 -6.21 -13.03 -13.41
CA GLU A 8 -5.20 -12.18 -14.02
C GLU A 8 -4.32 -11.55 -12.93
N GLY A 9 -3.01 -11.70 -13.08
CA GLY A 9 -2.02 -11.14 -12.18
C GLY A 9 -0.69 -10.90 -12.88
N ILE A 10 0.35 -10.61 -12.11
CA ILE A 10 1.73 -10.56 -12.57
C ILE A 10 2.16 -11.96 -13.04
N HIS A 11 2.83 -12.04 -14.19
CA HIS A 11 3.29 -13.31 -14.72
C HIS A 11 4.67 -13.68 -14.15
N PRO A 12 5.00 -14.97 -13.98
CA PRO A 12 6.34 -15.40 -13.55
C PRO A 12 7.46 -14.92 -14.49
N GLU A 13 7.14 -14.65 -15.75
CA GLU A 13 8.09 -14.13 -16.75
C GLU A 13 8.36 -12.62 -16.62
N ASP A 14 7.57 -11.89 -15.82
CA ASP A 14 7.75 -10.46 -15.58
C ASP A 14 8.73 -10.23 -14.41
N PRO A 15 10.01 -9.89 -14.68
CA PRO A 15 11.00 -9.81 -13.62
C PRO A 15 10.72 -8.62 -12.70
N THR A 16 10.76 -8.86 -11.39
CA THR A 16 10.68 -7.80 -10.39
C THR A 16 12.06 -7.32 -9.95
N ILE A 17 12.14 -6.08 -9.45
CA ILE A 17 13.38 -5.58 -8.84
C ILE A 17 13.82 -6.44 -7.64
N ALA A 18 12.88 -7.05 -6.92
CA ALA A 18 13.20 -7.93 -5.81
C ALA A 18 13.93 -9.20 -6.29
N GLU A 19 13.48 -9.79 -7.39
CA GLU A 19 14.14 -10.96 -8.00
C GLU A 19 15.55 -10.63 -8.52
N LEU A 20 15.75 -9.41 -9.04
CA LEU A 20 17.07 -8.96 -9.49
C LEU A 20 18.04 -8.69 -8.32
N LEU A 21 17.53 -8.23 -7.18
CA LEU A 21 18.34 -7.92 -6.00
C LEU A 21 18.66 -9.14 -5.12
N LYS A 22 17.81 -10.17 -5.15
CA LYS A 22 17.96 -11.36 -4.29
C LYS A 22 19.29 -12.11 -4.50
N PRO A 23 19.78 -12.37 -5.74
CA PRO A 23 21.10 -12.96 -5.98
C PRO A 23 22.28 -12.11 -5.47
N LEU A 24 22.07 -10.81 -5.24
CA LEU A 24 23.06 -9.89 -4.68
C LEU A 24 23.06 -9.88 -3.15
N GLY A 25 22.27 -10.74 -2.51
CA GLY A 25 22.20 -10.90 -1.05
C GLY A 25 21.29 -9.90 -0.33
N TYR A 26 20.48 -9.13 -1.06
CA TYR A 26 19.51 -8.22 -0.47
C TYR A 26 18.35 -8.97 0.16
N ALA A 27 17.96 -8.54 1.36
CA ALA A 27 16.65 -8.85 1.92
C ALA A 27 15.60 -7.90 1.30
N THR A 28 14.47 -8.42 0.84
CA THR A 28 13.48 -7.64 0.07
C THR A 28 12.15 -7.59 0.81
N GLY A 29 11.58 -6.40 0.99
CA GLY A 29 10.29 -6.22 1.67
C GLY A 29 9.37 -5.26 0.90
N GLN A 30 8.08 -5.57 0.80
CA GLN A 30 7.07 -4.68 0.23
C GLN A 30 5.99 -4.38 1.27
N PHE A 31 5.68 -3.10 1.46
CA PHE A 31 4.72 -2.64 2.46
C PHE A 31 3.71 -1.69 1.83
N GLY A 32 2.42 -1.89 2.10
CA GLY A 32 1.33 -1.11 1.52
C GLY A 32 0.79 -1.67 0.20
N LYS A 33 0.28 -0.81 -0.68
CA LYS A 33 -0.52 -1.23 -1.85
C LYS A 33 0.31 -2.02 -2.89
N ASN A 34 -0.14 -3.22 -3.22
CA ASN A 34 0.42 -4.05 -4.30
C ASN A 34 -0.24 -3.76 -5.67
N HIS A 35 -1.45 -4.26 -5.89
CA HIS A 35 -2.27 -4.11 -7.11
C HIS A 35 -1.88 -4.97 -8.32
N PHE A 36 -1.10 -6.04 -8.11
CA PHE A 36 -0.62 -6.93 -9.17
C PHE A 36 -1.30 -8.30 -9.24
N GLY A 37 -2.41 -8.50 -8.52
CA GLY A 37 -3.18 -9.74 -8.56
C GLY A 37 -3.83 -10.03 -7.21
N ASP A 38 -4.76 -10.97 -7.21
CA ASP A 38 -5.51 -11.39 -6.02
C ASP A 38 -5.04 -12.73 -5.44
N LEU A 39 -4.86 -13.72 -6.32
CA LEU A 39 -4.52 -15.09 -5.93
C LEU A 39 -3.16 -15.17 -5.23
N ASP A 40 -3.00 -16.19 -4.39
CA ASP A 40 -1.77 -16.38 -3.62
C ASP A 40 -0.53 -16.46 -4.53
N GLU A 41 -0.64 -17.07 -5.70
CA GLU A 41 0.46 -17.13 -6.69
C GLU A 41 0.98 -15.75 -7.13
N TYR A 42 0.15 -14.70 -7.06
CA TYR A 42 0.51 -13.33 -7.43
C TYR A 42 0.99 -12.47 -6.26
N LEU A 43 1.05 -13.03 -5.04
CA LEU A 43 1.57 -12.30 -3.89
C LEU A 43 3.03 -11.91 -4.12
N PRO A 44 3.48 -10.72 -3.68
CA PRO A 44 4.85 -10.27 -3.92
C PRO A 44 5.93 -11.25 -3.43
N THR A 45 5.62 -12.05 -2.41
CA THR A 45 6.54 -13.06 -1.86
C THR A 45 6.77 -14.26 -2.78
N ASN A 46 5.89 -14.48 -3.75
CA ASN A 46 6.08 -15.42 -4.85
C ASN A 46 6.85 -14.80 -6.03
N HIS A 47 7.10 -13.49 -6.00
CA HIS A 47 7.79 -12.71 -7.03
C HIS A 47 9.01 -11.96 -6.47
N GLY A 48 9.79 -12.64 -5.64
CA GLY A 48 11.12 -12.20 -5.18
C GLY A 48 11.16 -11.51 -3.81
N PHE A 49 10.06 -10.99 -3.29
CA PHE A 49 10.04 -10.37 -1.96
C PHE A 49 10.18 -11.41 -0.85
N ASP A 50 10.91 -11.11 0.22
CA ASP A 50 10.98 -11.98 1.40
C ASP A 50 9.77 -11.80 2.33
N GLU A 51 9.21 -10.60 2.36
CA GLU A 51 8.09 -10.22 3.23
C GLU A 51 7.19 -9.21 2.51
N PHE A 52 5.87 -9.43 2.60
CA PHE A 52 4.86 -8.49 2.12
C PHE A 52 3.83 -8.23 3.21
N TYR A 53 3.53 -6.97 3.49
CA TYR A 53 2.39 -6.59 4.32
C TYR A 53 1.62 -5.44 3.69
N GLY A 54 0.39 -5.71 3.21
CA GLY A 54 -0.25 -4.74 2.34
C GLY A 54 -1.64 -5.09 1.82
N ASN A 55 -2.27 -4.08 1.21
CA ASN A 55 -3.51 -4.22 0.47
C ASN A 55 -3.23 -4.69 -0.97
N LEU A 56 -4.03 -5.63 -1.46
CA LEU A 56 -3.94 -6.16 -2.82
C LEU A 56 -4.63 -5.29 -3.86
N TYR A 57 -5.58 -4.44 -3.49
CA TYR A 57 -6.46 -3.77 -4.43
C TYR A 57 -6.35 -2.25 -4.44
N HIS A 58 -7.13 -1.64 -5.32
CA HIS A 58 -7.54 -0.25 -5.18
C HIS A 58 -8.38 -0.05 -3.90
N LEU A 59 -8.19 1.05 -3.17
CA LEU A 59 -8.87 1.27 -1.88
C LEU A 59 -10.39 1.28 -2.01
N ASN A 60 -10.92 1.81 -3.10
CA ASN A 60 -12.36 1.75 -3.40
C ASN A 60 -12.92 0.32 -3.35
N ALA A 61 -12.18 -0.69 -3.82
CA ALA A 61 -12.64 -2.09 -3.77
C ALA A 61 -12.84 -2.59 -2.32
N GLU A 62 -12.02 -2.09 -1.40
CA GLU A 62 -12.10 -2.36 0.04
C GLU A 62 -13.22 -1.57 0.74
N GLU A 63 -13.63 -0.43 0.17
CA GLU A 63 -14.79 0.36 0.66
C GLU A 63 -16.13 -0.25 0.22
N GLU A 64 -16.20 -0.92 -0.95
CA GLU A 64 -17.44 -1.45 -1.51
C GLU A 64 -18.30 -2.21 -0.48
N PRO A 65 -17.77 -3.12 0.35
CA PRO A 65 -18.58 -3.86 1.33
C PRO A 65 -19.27 -3.00 2.41
N GLU A 66 -18.89 -1.74 2.57
CA GLU A 66 -19.51 -0.79 3.51
C GLU A 66 -20.48 0.19 2.83
N LYS A 67 -20.68 0.09 1.52
CA LYS A 67 -21.61 0.95 0.79
C LYS A 67 -23.05 0.47 0.92
N PRO A 68 -24.05 1.38 0.95
CA PRO A 68 -25.47 1.00 1.09
C PRO A 68 -26.01 0.14 -0.06
N ASP A 69 -25.42 0.25 -1.25
CA ASP A 69 -25.78 -0.47 -2.47
C ASP A 69 -24.97 -1.76 -2.67
N TYR A 70 -24.11 -2.13 -1.71
CA TYR A 70 -23.39 -3.40 -1.79
C TYR A 70 -24.38 -4.57 -1.79
N PRO A 71 -24.22 -5.57 -2.69
CA PRO A 71 -25.14 -6.69 -2.79
C PRO A 71 -25.36 -7.40 -1.45
N SER A 72 -26.62 -7.42 -1.00
CA SER A 72 -26.98 -8.08 0.25
C SER A 72 -26.92 -9.60 0.08
N GLU A 73 -26.52 -10.32 1.12
CA GLU A 73 -26.55 -11.80 1.12
C GLU A 73 -27.96 -12.37 0.88
N LYS A 74 -29.00 -11.58 1.16
CA LYS A 74 -30.40 -11.97 0.88
C LYS A 74 -30.67 -11.99 -0.63
N ASP A 75 -30.17 -11.02 -1.37
CA ASP A 75 -30.43 -10.86 -2.80
C ASP A 75 -29.39 -11.62 -3.66
N TYR A 76 -28.16 -11.72 -3.16
CA TYR A 76 -27.03 -12.39 -3.81
C TYR A 76 -26.23 -13.25 -2.81
N PRO A 77 -26.67 -14.50 -2.56
CA PRO A 77 -25.99 -15.39 -1.63
C PRO A 77 -24.53 -15.67 -2.01
N ASN A 78 -23.63 -15.65 -1.04
CA ASN A 78 -22.19 -15.83 -1.18
C ASN A 78 -21.48 -14.76 -2.03
N PHE A 79 -22.10 -13.61 -2.29
CA PHE A 79 -21.48 -12.55 -3.10
C PHE A 79 -20.14 -12.10 -2.51
N ARG A 80 -20.12 -11.79 -1.21
CA ARG A 80 -18.90 -11.34 -0.52
C ARG A 80 -17.82 -12.42 -0.52
N LYS A 81 -18.21 -13.69 -0.44
CA LYS A 81 -17.25 -14.81 -0.45
C LYS A 81 -16.57 -14.97 -1.81
N ASN A 82 -17.33 -14.78 -2.89
CA ASN A 82 -16.86 -15.05 -4.25
C ASN A 82 -16.22 -13.82 -4.93
N TYR A 83 -16.66 -12.61 -4.57
CA TYR A 83 -16.32 -11.35 -5.24
C TYR A 83 -15.90 -10.24 -4.26
N GLY A 84 -15.91 -10.51 -2.96
CA GLY A 84 -15.45 -9.55 -1.97
C GLY A 84 -13.92 -9.49 -1.92
N PRO A 85 -13.36 -8.32 -1.57
CA PRO A 85 -11.92 -8.19 -1.37
C PRO A 85 -11.46 -9.07 -0.20
N ARG A 86 -10.26 -9.64 -0.33
CA ARG A 86 -9.49 -10.15 0.81
C ARG A 86 -9.11 -8.99 1.72
N GLY A 87 -8.68 -9.29 2.96
CA GLY A 87 -8.18 -8.24 3.84
C GLY A 87 -6.77 -7.78 3.51
N VAL A 88 -6.17 -7.08 4.47
CA VAL A 88 -4.75 -6.73 4.41
C VAL A 88 -3.93 -7.99 4.66
N ILE A 89 -3.11 -8.38 3.67
CA ILE A 89 -2.37 -9.63 3.68
C ILE A 89 -0.95 -9.41 4.24
N HIS A 90 -0.54 -10.27 5.17
CA HIS A 90 0.86 -10.46 5.56
C HIS A 90 1.35 -11.79 5.01
N SER A 91 2.39 -11.79 4.20
CA SER A 91 2.95 -13.02 3.63
C SER A 91 4.47 -13.02 3.65
N TYR A 92 5.04 -14.21 3.53
CA TYR A 92 6.48 -14.45 3.58
C TYR A 92 6.90 -15.43 2.48
N ALA A 93 8.15 -15.32 2.03
CA ALA A 93 8.73 -16.22 1.02
C ALA A 93 8.81 -17.71 1.45
N ASP A 94 8.56 -18.01 2.73
CA ASP A 94 8.48 -19.38 3.26
C ASP A 94 7.08 -20.01 3.08
N GLY A 95 6.14 -19.29 2.49
CA GLY A 95 4.77 -19.75 2.22
C GLY A 95 3.76 -19.42 3.31
N ARG A 96 4.17 -18.78 4.42
CA ARG A 96 3.22 -18.27 5.41
C ARG A 96 2.42 -17.11 4.83
N ILE A 97 1.10 -17.17 4.96
CA ILE A 97 0.15 -16.15 4.53
C ILE A 97 -0.89 -15.97 5.64
N GLU A 98 -1.12 -14.72 6.03
CA GLU A 98 -2.10 -14.31 7.02
C GLU A 98 -2.97 -13.21 6.43
N ASP A 99 -4.30 -13.38 6.52
CA ASP A 99 -5.26 -12.30 6.28
C ASP A 99 -5.54 -11.61 7.62
N THR A 100 -5.03 -10.38 7.78
CA THR A 100 -5.15 -9.61 9.04
C THR A 100 -6.52 -8.94 9.19
N GLY A 101 -7.46 -9.25 8.29
CA GLY A 101 -8.81 -8.73 8.29
C GLY A 101 -9.01 -7.56 7.31
N PRO A 102 -10.27 -7.17 7.10
CA PRO A 102 -10.67 -6.24 6.06
C PRO A 102 -10.05 -4.86 6.22
N LEU A 103 -9.76 -4.18 5.09
CA LEU A 103 -9.37 -2.78 5.08
C LEU A 103 -10.63 -1.89 5.14
N THR A 104 -11.28 -1.86 6.30
CA THR A 104 -12.50 -1.06 6.51
C THR A 104 -12.23 0.43 6.35
N ARG A 105 -13.28 1.23 6.10
CA ARG A 105 -13.24 2.70 6.10
C ARG A 105 -12.58 3.24 7.37
N LYS A 106 -12.86 2.60 8.50
CA LYS A 106 -12.27 2.95 9.80
C LYS A 106 -10.78 2.65 9.85
N ARG A 107 -10.35 1.47 9.38
CA ARG A 107 -8.92 1.09 9.34
C ARG A 107 -8.14 1.94 8.35
N MET A 108 -8.74 2.34 7.24
CA MET A 108 -8.15 3.26 6.26
C MET A 108 -7.81 4.64 6.83
N GLU A 109 -8.36 5.04 7.98
CA GLU A 109 -7.93 6.25 8.68
C GLU A 109 -6.46 6.14 9.14
N THR A 110 -5.95 4.94 9.44
CA THR A 110 -4.62 4.75 10.05
C THR A 110 -3.73 3.73 9.32
N VAL A 111 -4.20 3.12 8.23
CA VAL A 111 -3.52 1.98 7.59
C VAL A 111 -2.08 2.28 7.14
N ASP A 112 -1.80 3.51 6.71
CA ASP A 112 -0.44 3.93 6.35
C ASP A 112 0.54 3.77 7.51
N LEU A 113 0.09 4.00 8.75
CA LEU A 113 0.92 3.83 9.94
C LEU A 113 1.23 2.35 10.18
N GLU A 114 0.29 1.44 9.91
CA GLU A 114 0.54 0.00 10.01
C GLU A 114 1.62 -0.44 9.00
N PHE A 115 1.55 0.07 7.76
CA PHE A 115 2.54 -0.24 6.72
C PHE A 115 3.90 0.41 7.02
N LEU A 116 3.89 1.63 7.54
CA LEU A 116 5.09 2.33 7.97
C LEU A 116 5.79 1.57 9.11
N ASP A 117 5.05 1.17 10.15
CA ASP A 117 5.58 0.43 11.29
C ASP A 117 6.17 -0.92 10.84
N ALA A 118 5.50 -1.65 9.96
CA ALA A 118 6.01 -2.90 9.39
C ALA A 118 7.29 -2.69 8.56
N ALA A 119 7.36 -1.62 7.77
CA ALA A 119 8.56 -1.27 7.01
C ALA A 119 9.73 -0.92 7.95
N ILE A 120 9.49 -0.14 9.01
CA ILE A 120 10.50 0.22 10.00
C ILE A 120 11.01 -1.02 10.74
N ASP A 121 10.10 -1.89 11.19
CA ASP A 121 10.44 -3.15 11.85
C ASP A 121 11.30 -4.04 10.94
N PHE A 122 10.92 -4.20 9.67
CA PHE A 122 11.71 -4.93 8.69
C PHE A 122 13.12 -4.35 8.56
N ILE A 123 13.25 -3.04 8.36
CA ILE A 123 14.55 -2.36 8.24
C ILE A 123 15.40 -2.63 9.47
N LYS A 124 14.84 -2.46 10.69
CA LYS A 124 15.53 -2.72 11.95
C LYS A 124 16.01 -4.17 12.06
N ARG A 125 15.15 -5.15 11.74
CA ARG A 125 15.52 -6.58 11.75
C ARG A 125 16.65 -6.89 10.77
N LYS A 126 16.57 -6.41 9.52
CA LYS A 126 17.60 -6.70 8.50
C LYS A 126 18.91 -5.98 8.81
N HIS A 127 18.84 -4.76 9.31
CA HIS A 127 20.00 -4.01 9.79
C HIS A 127 20.70 -4.73 10.95
N ALA A 128 19.96 -5.16 11.98
CA ALA A 128 20.52 -5.91 13.11
C ALA A 128 21.16 -7.24 12.67
N ALA A 129 20.64 -7.86 11.60
CA ALA A 129 21.21 -9.05 10.98
C ALA A 129 22.41 -8.77 10.04
N GLY A 130 22.82 -7.51 9.87
CA GLY A 130 23.91 -7.12 8.97
C GLY A 130 23.63 -7.36 7.49
N LYS A 131 22.35 -7.49 7.09
CA LYS A 131 21.96 -7.75 5.70
C LYS A 131 21.66 -6.44 4.95
N PRO A 132 22.13 -6.26 3.71
CA PRO A 132 21.58 -5.20 2.85
C PRO A 132 20.10 -5.46 2.62
N PHE A 133 19.31 -4.40 2.51
CA PHE A 133 17.87 -4.51 2.36
C PHE A 133 17.34 -3.58 1.26
N PHE A 134 16.24 -4.00 0.65
CA PHE A 134 15.42 -3.22 -0.25
C PHE A 134 14.00 -3.19 0.29
N VAL A 135 13.46 -1.98 0.43
CA VAL A 135 12.10 -1.76 0.92
C VAL A 135 11.32 -0.99 -0.14
N TRP A 136 10.20 -1.56 -0.54
CA TRP A 136 9.22 -0.91 -1.38
C TRP A 136 8.00 -0.52 -0.52
N LEU A 137 7.96 0.72 -0.06
CA LEU A 137 6.83 1.27 0.72
C LEU A 137 5.87 2.04 -0.19
N ASN A 138 4.65 1.54 -0.33
CA ASN A 138 3.56 2.10 -1.13
C ASN A 138 2.38 2.50 -0.26
N THR A 139 2.46 3.66 0.37
CA THR A 139 1.38 4.24 1.19
C THR A 139 0.13 4.55 0.33
N PRO A 140 -1.04 3.93 0.59
CA PRO A 140 -2.24 4.18 -0.20
C PRO A 140 -2.98 5.50 0.07
N TRP A 141 -2.66 6.24 1.13
CA TRP A 141 -3.54 7.29 1.66
C TRP A 141 -3.78 8.48 0.73
N MET A 142 -2.89 8.70 -0.25
CA MET A 142 -3.06 9.74 -1.27
C MET A 142 -4.05 9.40 -2.38
N HIS A 143 -4.61 8.19 -2.38
CA HIS A 143 -5.58 7.76 -3.38
C HIS A 143 -7.00 8.22 -3.09
N SER A 144 -7.62 7.70 -2.02
CA SER A 144 -9.03 7.98 -1.65
C SER A 144 -9.27 7.71 -0.15
N GLY A 145 -8.30 8.05 0.69
CA GLY A 145 -8.36 7.79 2.13
C GLY A 145 -9.36 8.60 2.95
N TYR A 146 -9.65 8.07 4.13
CA TYR A 146 -10.39 8.76 5.21
C TYR A 146 -9.42 9.48 6.13
N ILE A 147 -9.86 10.62 6.67
CA ILE A 147 -9.03 11.46 7.52
C ILE A 147 -8.87 10.83 8.90
N PHE A 148 -7.62 10.76 9.39
CA PHE A 148 -7.37 10.48 10.79
C PHE A 148 -7.66 11.73 11.61
N GLN A 149 -8.51 11.61 12.64
CA GLN A 149 -8.95 12.78 13.40
C GLN A 149 -7.80 13.60 14.02
N ARG A 150 -6.66 12.96 14.32
CA ARG A 150 -5.45 13.62 14.86
C ARG A 150 -4.88 14.68 13.91
N ILE A 151 -4.96 14.44 12.61
CA ILE A 151 -4.29 15.28 11.59
C ILE A 151 -5.25 16.28 10.94
N LYS A 152 -6.54 16.22 11.28
CA LYS A 152 -7.56 17.06 10.66
C LYS A 152 -7.32 18.54 10.94
N GLY A 153 -7.22 19.34 9.88
CA GLY A 153 -7.01 20.79 9.92
C GLY A 153 -5.55 21.23 10.07
N GLN A 154 -4.57 20.33 10.06
CA GLN A 154 -3.16 20.69 10.20
C GLN A 154 -2.63 21.56 9.05
N SER A 155 -3.22 21.42 7.87
CA SER A 155 -2.93 22.24 6.69
C SER A 155 -3.49 23.67 6.78
N GLY A 156 -4.35 23.95 7.77
CA GLY A 156 -4.91 25.28 8.04
C GLY A 156 -6.32 25.48 7.48
N ARG A 157 -6.97 26.57 7.93
CA ARG A 157 -8.41 26.86 7.72
C ARG A 157 -8.90 26.77 6.27
N TRP A 158 -8.05 27.05 5.29
CA TRP A 158 -8.41 27.15 3.87
C TRP A 158 -7.97 25.95 3.03
N GLN A 159 -7.53 24.88 3.70
CA GLN A 159 -7.04 23.67 3.06
C GLN A 159 -8.00 22.50 3.29
N SER A 160 -7.88 21.46 2.47
CA SER A 160 -8.74 20.27 2.51
C SER A 160 -8.09 19.11 3.29
N GLU A 161 -8.90 18.10 3.63
CA GLU A 161 -8.42 16.86 4.24
C GLU A 161 -7.39 16.10 3.37
N TYR A 162 -7.33 16.38 2.06
CA TYR A 162 -6.25 15.89 1.21
C TYR A 162 -4.90 16.54 1.56
N HIS A 163 -4.89 17.85 1.82
CA HIS A 163 -3.67 18.57 2.22
C HIS A 163 -3.19 18.14 3.61
N ASP A 164 -4.11 17.86 4.53
CA ASP A 164 -3.77 17.26 5.82
C ASP A 164 -3.04 15.92 5.64
N ARG A 165 -3.55 15.05 4.75
CA ARG A 165 -2.89 13.78 4.44
C ARG A 165 -1.58 13.93 3.69
N MET A 166 -1.43 14.94 2.82
CA MET A 166 -0.15 15.25 2.18
C MET A 166 0.93 15.59 3.22
N ILE A 167 0.59 16.40 4.23
CA ILE A 167 1.52 16.76 5.31
C ILE A 167 1.90 15.52 6.13
N GLU A 168 0.93 14.67 6.45
CA GLU A 168 1.21 13.41 7.17
C GLU A 168 2.06 12.46 6.31
N HIS A 169 1.78 12.34 5.00
CA HIS A 169 2.57 11.53 4.07
C HIS A 169 4.03 12.04 3.98
N ASP A 170 4.24 13.35 3.92
CA ASP A 170 5.58 13.96 3.95
C ASP A 170 6.31 13.62 5.27
N TRP A 171 5.60 13.66 6.40
CA TRP A 171 6.15 13.21 7.68
C TRP A 171 6.55 11.73 7.66
N GLN A 172 5.71 10.83 7.11
CA GLN A 172 6.03 9.40 6.99
C GLN A 172 7.28 9.17 6.12
N VAL A 173 7.40 9.92 5.02
CA VAL A 173 8.62 9.92 4.19
C VAL A 173 9.81 10.35 5.03
N GLY A 174 9.69 11.43 5.81
CA GLY A 174 10.72 11.89 6.74
C GLY A 174 11.17 10.81 7.73
N VAL A 175 10.22 10.05 8.30
CA VAL A 175 10.51 8.92 9.23
C VAL A 175 11.40 7.87 8.55
N ILE A 176 11.04 7.41 7.35
CA ILE A 176 11.83 6.41 6.62
C ILE A 176 13.20 6.97 6.20
N LEU A 177 13.25 8.24 5.77
CA LEU A 177 14.49 8.86 5.34
C LEU A 177 15.47 9.05 6.51
N ASN A 178 14.99 9.34 7.72
CA ASN A 178 15.84 9.55 8.89
C ASN A 178 16.28 8.24 9.57
N LEU A 179 15.53 7.14 9.38
CA LEU A 179 15.79 5.87 10.04
C LEU A 179 17.24 5.35 9.86
N PRO A 180 17.89 5.41 8.68
CA PRO A 180 19.30 5.01 8.56
C PRO A 180 20.27 5.84 9.42
N ASP A 181 19.99 7.13 9.60
CA ASP A 181 20.82 8.01 10.42
C ASP A 181 20.65 7.66 11.92
N GLU A 182 19.42 7.35 12.35
CA GLU A 182 19.12 6.84 13.70
C GLU A 182 19.79 5.48 13.98
N LEU A 183 19.94 4.64 12.96
CA LEU A 183 20.64 3.35 13.02
C LEU A 183 22.16 3.47 12.87
N GLY A 184 22.71 4.68 12.72
CA GLY A 184 24.16 4.92 12.67
C GLY A 184 24.82 4.70 11.29
N HIS A 185 24.06 4.78 10.20
CA HIS A 185 24.56 4.56 8.83
C HIS A 185 24.16 5.69 7.85
N CYS A 186 24.87 6.81 7.88
CA CYS A 186 24.58 7.94 6.98
C CYS A 186 25.04 7.76 5.52
N ARG A 187 25.88 6.75 5.18
CA ARG A 187 26.68 6.78 3.94
C ARG A 187 26.40 5.71 2.87
N ARG A 188 25.46 4.78 3.05
CA ARG A 188 25.22 3.69 2.07
C ARG A 188 23.74 3.42 1.76
N HIS A 189 22.94 4.47 1.56
CA HIS A 189 21.53 4.33 1.20
C HIS A 189 21.18 5.18 -0.03
N TYR A 190 20.78 4.51 -1.12
CA TYR A 190 20.10 5.14 -2.24
C TYR A 190 18.62 5.28 -1.90
N ARG A 191 18.04 6.46 -2.14
CA ARG A 191 16.67 6.80 -1.78
C ARG A 191 15.96 7.33 -3.02
N CYS A 192 14.76 6.83 -3.30
CA CYS A 192 13.94 7.25 -4.43
C CYS A 192 12.49 7.43 -3.97
N LEU A 193 11.93 8.62 -4.22
CA LEU A 193 10.51 8.92 -4.01
C LEU A 193 9.88 9.16 -5.38
N GLN A 194 8.82 8.43 -5.69
CA GLN A 194 8.08 8.54 -6.94
C GLN A 194 6.58 8.40 -6.67
N HIS A 195 5.76 8.92 -7.57
CA HIS A 195 4.30 8.77 -7.52
C HIS A 195 3.82 8.03 -8.78
N ARG A 196 2.84 7.11 -8.62
CA ARG A 196 2.46 6.18 -9.70
C ARG A 196 1.66 6.82 -10.83
N GLN A 197 0.76 7.76 -10.56
CA GLN A 197 -0.21 8.29 -11.54
C GLN A 197 -0.59 9.75 -11.27
N TRP A 198 -1.29 10.39 -12.21
CA TRP A 198 -1.86 11.73 -12.05
C TRP A 198 -3.05 11.74 -11.07
N THR A 199 -3.52 12.92 -10.67
CA THR A 199 -4.51 13.08 -9.59
C THR A 199 -5.92 12.61 -9.99
N GLN A 200 -6.67 11.99 -9.07
CA GLN A 200 -8.05 11.55 -9.31
C GLN A 200 -9.07 12.67 -8.99
N TYR A 201 -9.88 13.10 -9.96
CA TYR A 201 -10.82 14.22 -9.77
C TYR A 201 -12.14 13.86 -9.07
N GLU A 202 -12.65 12.64 -9.33
CA GLU A 202 -14.04 12.23 -9.04
C GLU A 202 -14.45 12.30 -7.55
N TYR A 203 -13.49 12.30 -6.63
CA TYR A 203 -13.74 12.33 -5.19
C TYR A 203 -13.61 13.72 -4.55
N LEU A 204 -13.51 14.79 -5.35
CA LEU A 204 -13.52 16.22 -4.99
C LEU A 204 -12.71 16.57 -3.72
N ALA A 205 -13.28 16.38 -2.54
CA ALA A 205 -12.68 16.70 -1.24
C ALA A 205 -11.59 15.71 -0.78
N ARG A 206 -11.55 14.49 -1.34
CA ARG A 206 -10.62 13.42 -0.91
C ARG A 206 -9.42 13.21 -1.84
N CYS A 207 -9.30 13.96 -2.93
CA CYS A 207 -8.22 13.81 -3.90
C CYS A 207 -7.70 15.19 -4.36
N SER A 208 -6.55 15.21 -5.05
CA SER A 208 -5.91 16.43 -5.56
C SER A 208 -6.39 16.83 -6.96
N LEU A 209 -6.02 18.04 -7.37
CA LEU A 209 -6.23 18.59 -8.71
C LEU A 209 -4.89 18.99 -9.31
N THR A 210 -4.66 18.69 -10.59
CA THR A 210 -3.56 19.30 -11.36
C THR A 210 -4.11 20.31 -12.38
N PRO A 211 -3.34 21.32 -12.80
CA PRO A 211 -3.71 22.22 -13.89
C PRO A 211 -3.62 21.57 -15.29
N PHE A 212 -3.18 20.30 -15.39
CA PHE A 212 -3.06 19.58 -16.65
C PHE A 212 -4.32 18.77 -16.97
N ARG A 213 -4.66 18.67 -18.26
CA ARG A 213 -5.99 18.31 -18.79
C ARG A 213 -6.44 16.84 -18.65
N ASN A 214 -5.75 15.97 -17.89
CA ASN A 214 -6.13 14.55 -17.83
C ASN A 214 -6.18 13.96 -16.43
N GLU A 215 -7.25 13.22 -16.16
CA GLU A 215 -7.51 12.44 -14.95
C GLU A 215 -7.30 10.93 -15.24
N ILE A 216 -7.26 10.12 -14.19
CA ILE A 216 -7.00 8.67 -14.29
C ILE A 216 -8.03 7.93 -15.18
N ASN A 217 -9.25 8.47 -15.32
CA ASN A 217 -10.37 7.83 -16.03
C ASN A 217 -10.65 8.42 -17.43
N SER A 218 -9.79 9.30 -17.93
CA SER A 218 -9.93 9.77 -19.31
C SER A 218 -9.55 8.68 -20.30
N CYS A 219 -10.52 8.19 -21.09
CA CYS A 219 -10.28 7.37 -22.27
C CYS A 219 -9.38 8.07 -23.30
#